data_AF-A0A6P0ETY0-F1
#
_entry.id   AF-A0A6P0ETY0-F1
#
_cell.length_a   1.000
_cell.length_b   1.000
_cell.length_c   1.000
_cell.angle_alpha   90.00
_cell.angle_beta   90.00
_cell.angle_gamma   90.00
#
_symmetry.space_group_name_H-M   'P 1'
#
loop_
_entity.id
_entity.type
_entity.pdbx_description
1 polymer ?
#
loop_
_entity_poly.entity_id
_entity_poly.type
_entity_poly.pdbx_seq_one_letter_code
_entity_poly.pdbx_strand_id
1 'polypeptide(L)'
;MAEQKPDGAALVGALLRRVRRAADLSQRELARRLGLSPTTVAQVETGRRDLPVTALIRAAELADLRIALVDGDGQEVTGMATDAVRDRGGRHFPAHLDTRHGDQDWWHGSERYSRTRPWYTYDRDRGARDRLRADLGTPADHQPPQPGDGPEARARSRQDAAWAARAAERRRWTEERARRGFPGVWAPTCTCPPGCDDLLFPSAALSARQNAVPHVDDCGCRCDVS
;
A
#
# COMPACT_ATOMS: atom_id res chain seq x y z
N MET A 1 23.53 -39.09 6.61
CA MET A 1 23.93 -39.40 5.23
C MET A 1 23.53 -38.21 4.39
N ALA A 2 24.50 -37.45 3.84
CA ALA A 2 24.17 -36.30 3.01
C ALA A 2 23.56 -36.79 1.70
N GLU A 3 22.31 -36.43 1.45
CA GLU A 3 21.62 -36.74 0.20
C GLU A 3 22.34 -36.01 -0.94
N GLN A 4 23.07 -36.76 -1.76
CA GLN A 4 23.80 -36.20 -2.89
C GLN A 4 22.78 -35.65 -3.89
N LYS A 5 22.65 -34.33 -3.96
CA LYS A 5 21.73 -33.67 -4.88
C LYS A 5 22.10 -34.09 -6.31
N PRO A 6 21.18 -34.68 -7.10
CA PRO A 6 21.50 -35.14 -8.45
C PRO A 6 21.98 -33.98 -9.31
N ASP A 7 22.94 -34.25 -10.20
CA ASP A 7 23.38 -33.30 -11.22
C ASP A 7 22.15 -32.79 -12.00
N GLY A 8 22.01 -31.46 -12.10
CA GLY A 8 20.86 -30.81 -12.70
C GLY A 8 20.63 -31.26 -14.15
N ALA A 9 21.70 -31.49 -14.91
CA ALA A 9 21.61 -31.98 -16.28
C ALA A 9 21.06 -33.42 -16.34
N ALA A 10 21.48 -34.28 -15.42
CA ALA A 10 20.98 -35.65 -15.32
C ALA A 10 19.50 -35.69 -14.93
N LEU A 11 19.07 -34.82 -14.01
CA LEU A 11 17.66 -34.67 -13.63
C LEU A 11 16.80 -34.22 -14.82
N VAL A 12 17.23 -33.19 -15.56
CA VAL A 12 16.52 -32.72 -16.76
C VAL A 12 16.39 -33.84 -17.80
N GLY A 13 17.47 -34.60 -18.04
CA GLY A 13 17.42 -35.75 -18.96
C GLY A 13 16.45 -36.85 -18.50
N ALA A 14 16.36 -37.12 -17.20
CA ALA A 14 15.40 -38.07 -16.63
C ALA A 14 13.94 -37.57 -16.76
N LEU A 15 13.69 -36.29 -16.51
CA LEU A 15 12.38 -35.67 -16.68
C LEU A 15 11.93 -35.68 -18.14
N LEU A 16 12.84 -35.37 -19.08
CA LEU A 16 12.53 -35.42 -20.50
C LEU A 16 12.13 -36.83 -20.96
N ARG A 17 12.82 -37.87 -20.47
CA ARG A 17 12.44 -39.27 -20.72
C ARG A 17 11.05 -39.60 -20.15
N ARG A 18 10.70 -39.07 -18.97
CA ARG A 18 9.37 -39.24 -18.36
C ARG A 18 8.28 -38.58 -19.19
N VAL A 19 8.49 -37.33 -19.60
CA VAL A 19 7.59 -36.60 -20.52
C VAL A 19 7.39 -37.40 -21.80
N ARG A 20 8.48 -37.87 -22.40
CA ARG A 20 8.45 -38.66 -23.63
C ARG A 20 7.66 -39.95 -23.47
N ARG A 21 7.79 -40.63 -22.33
CA ARG A 21 7.02 -41.84 -21.99
C ARG A 21 5.53 -41.53 -21.80
N ALA A 22 5.19 -40.43 -21.14
CA ALA A 22 3.81 -40.03 -20.90
C ALA A 22 3.09 -39.60 -22.20
N ALA A 23 3.80 -38.91 -23.09
CA ALA A 23 3.28 -38.46 -24.38
C ALA A 23 3.36 -39.51 -25.50
N ASP A 24 3.89 -40.71 -25.22
CA ASP A 24 4.15 -41.80 -26.18
C ASP A 24 4.92 -41.35 -27.44
N LEU A 25 6.09 -40.73 -27.25
CA LEU A 25 6.91 -40.21 -28.34
C LEU A 25 8.25 -40.93 -28.46
N SER A 26 8.76 -41.07 -29.68
CA SER A 26 10.18 -41.35 -29.93
C SER A 26 11.02 -40.08 -29.75
N GLN A 27 12.36 -40.22 -29.63
CA GLN A 27 13.26 -39.08 -29.60
C GLN A 27 13.13 -38.19 -30.85
N ARG A 28 12.90 -38.79 -32.02
CA ARG A 28 12.72 -38.07 -33.29
C ARG A 28 11.43 -37.27 -33.34
N GLU A 29 10.33 -37.81 -32.82
CA GLU A 29 9.05 -37.10 -32.76
C GLU A 29 9.09 -35.96 -31.76
N LEU A 30 9.67 -36.19 -30.58
CA LEU A 30 9.89 -35.13 -29.59
C LEU A 30 10.74 -34.00 -30.18
N ALA A 31 11.86 -34.35 -30.84
CA ALA A 31 12.71 -33.38 -31.50
C ALA A 31 11.93 -32.53 -32.52
N ARG A 32 11.12 -33.18 -33.36
CA ARG A 32 10.27 -32.49 -34.36
C ARG A 32 9.26 -31.54 -33.70
N ARG A 33 8.57 -31.99 -32.65
CA ARG A 33 7.59 -31.15 -31.93
C ARG A 33 8.23 -29.96 -31.22
N LEU A 34 9.47 -30.10 -30.75
CA LEU A 34 10.20 -29.03 -30.07
C LEU A 34 11.02 -28.12 -31.00
N GLY A 35 11.10 -28.44 -32.30
CA GLY A 35 11.97 -27.74 -33.25
C GLY A 35 13.47 -27.96 -32.96
N LEU A 36 13.83 -29.13 -32.44
CA LEU A 36 15.20 -29.53 -32.10
C LEU A 36 15.70 -30.64 -33.04
N SER A 37 17.01 -30.88 -33.02
CA SER A 37 17.58 -32.06 -33.69
C SER A 37 17.42 -33.32 -32.82
N PRO A 38 17.24 -34.52 -33.40
CA PRO A 38 17.22 -35.77 -32.65
C PRO A 38 18.50 -35.97 -31.80
N THR A 39 19.65 -35.56 -32.33
CA THR A 39 20.94 -35.61 -31.61
C THR A 39 20.92 -34.70 -30.37
N THR A 40 20.31 -33.53 -30.46
CA THR A 40 20.13 -32.64 -29.30
C THR A 40 19.29 -33.31 -28.22
N VAL A 41 18.18 -33.94 -28.58
CA VAL A 41 17.33 -34.67 -27.63
C VAL A 41 18.11 -35.81 -26.96
N ALA A 42 18.87 -36.61 -27.74
CA ALA A 42 19.68 -37.68 -27.19
C ALA A 42 20.77 -37.18 -26.22
N GLN A 43 21.47 -36.09 -26.57
CA GLN A 43 22.48 -35.48 -25.71
C GLN A 43 21.86 -34.98 -24.40
N VAL A 44 20.69 -34.34 -24.46
CA VAL A 44 19.94 -33.89 -23.28
C VAL A 44 19.52 -35.07 -22.40
N GLU A 45 18.92 -36.13 -22.97
CA GLU A 45 18.50 -37.31 -22.19
C GLU A 45 19.68 -38.01 -21.49
N THR A 46 20.90 -37.89 -22.06
CA THR A 46 22.14 -38.42 -21.48
C THR A 46 22.90 -37.44 -20.56
N GLY A 47 22.38 -36.23 -20.33
CA GLY A 47 23.03 -35.21 -19.50
C GLY A 47 24.28 -34.56 -20.13
N ARG A 48 24.52 -34.78 -21.43
CA ARG A 48 25.67 -34.21 -22.16
C ARG A 48 25.43 -32.79 -22.67
N ARG A 49 24.19 -32.30 -22.59
CA ARG A 49 23.78 -30.98 -23.06
C ARG A 49 22.58 -30.48 -22.27
N ASP A 50 22.56 -29.20 -21.96
CA ASP A 50 21.41 -28.55 -21.35
C ASP A 50 20.25 -28.33 -22.34
N LEU A 51 19.04 -28.36 -21.81
CA LEU A 51 17.83 -28.01 -22.54
C LEU A 51 17.38 -26.61 -22.13
N PRO A 52 17.15 -25.69 -23.08
CA PRO A 52 16.54 -24.40 -22.76
C PRO A 52 15.23 -24.60 -21.99
N VAL A 53 15.03 -23.86 -20.90
CA VAL A 53 13.84 -24.01 -20.04
C VAL A 53 12.54 -23.88 -20.84
N THR A 54 12.49 -22.98 -21.82
CA THR A 54 11.34 -22.82 -22.74
C THR A 54 11.06 -24.06 -23.61
N ALA A 55 12.08 -24.85 -23.93
CA ALA A 55 11.89 -26.14 -24.61
C ALA A 55 11.43 -27.22 -23.63
N LEU A 56 11.89 -27.19 -22.37
CA LEU A 56 11.41 -28.09 -21.32
C LEU A 56 9.93 -27.84 -20.99
N ILE A 57 9.51 -26.57 -20.89
CA ILE A 57 8.11 -26.18 -20.69
C ILE A 57 7.23 -26.75 -21.81
N ARG A 58 7.61 -26.48 -23.08
CA ARG A 58 6.89 -27.02 -24.24
C ARG A 58 6.86 -28.54 -24.27
N ALA A 59 7.93 -29.20 -23.82
CA ALA A 59 7.94 -30.66 -23.71
C ALA A 59 6.92 -31.15 -22.68
N ALA A 60 6.88 -30.53 -21.50
CA ALA A 60 5.93 -30.86 -20.45
C ALA A 60 4.47 -30.72 -20.93
N GLU A 61 4.16 -29.66 -21.68
CA GLU A 61 2.83 -29.42 -22.26
C GLU A 61 2.38 -30.57 -23.19
N LEU A 62 3.29 -31.21 -23.93
CA LEU A 62 2.96 -32.37 -24.78
C LEU A 62 2.44 -33.58 -23.99
N ALA A 63 2.71 -33.62 -22.68
CA ALA A 63 2.29 -34.67 -21.77
C ALA A 63 1.22 -34.19 -20.77
N ASP A 64 0.58 -33.03 -21.03
CA ASP A 64 -0.37 -32.38 -20.10
C ASP A 64 0.24 -32.10 -18.72
N LEU A 65 1.53 -31.78 -18.69
CA LEU A 65 2.29 -31.41 -17.49
C LEU A 65 2.66 -29.93 -17.54
N ARG A 66 2.90 -29.36 -16.35
CA ARG A 66 3.41 -27.99 -16.17
C ARG A 66 4.66 -27.99 -15.29
N ILE A 67 5.52 -27.00 -15.49
CA ILE A 67 6.69 -26.77 -14.64
C ILE A 67 6.33 -25.69 -13.62
N ALA A 68 6.55 -26.00 -12.35
CA ALA A 68 6.32 -25.08 -11.23
C ALA A 68 7.60 -24.94 -10.42
N LEU A 69 7.82 -23.74 -9.88
CA LEU A 69 8.75 -23.56 -8.77
C LEU A 69 7.98 -23.89 -7.49
N VAL A 70 8.60 -24.68 -6.61
CA VAL A 70 7.98 -25.10 -5.35
C VAL A 70 8.95 -24.74 -4.23
N ASP A 71 8.45 -24.09 -3.19
CA ASP A 71 9.25 -23.69 -2.04
C ASP A 71 9.54 -24.86 -1.07
N GLY A 72 10.20 -24.56 0.05
CA GLY A 72 10.56 -25.57 1.05
C GLY A 72 9.36 -26.22 1.73
N ASP A 73 8.19 -25.59 1.69
CA ASP A 73 6.95 -26.04 2.31
C ASP A 73 6.03 -26.77 1.31
N GLY A 74 6.52 -27.01 0.09
CA GLY A 74 5.77 -27.68 -0.96
C GLY A 74 4.73 -26.78 -1.64
N GLN A 75 4.76 -25.47 -1.39
CA GLN A 75 3.84 -24.53 -2.01
C GLN A 75 4.41 -24.04 -3.35
N GLU A 76 3.54 -23.90 -4.33
CA GLU A 76 3.93 -23.34 -5.61
C GLU A 76 4.22 -21.84 -5.50
N VAL A 77 5.38 -21.43 -6.04
CA VAL A 77 5.79 -20.03 -6.12
C VAL A 77 5.37 -19.48 -7.47
N THR A 78 4.47 -18.49 -7.45
CA THR A 78 4.06 -17.75 -8.65
C THR A 78 5.07 -16.67 -9.01
N GLY A 79 5.12 -16.31 -10.31
CA GLY A 79 5.91 -15.17 -10.76
C GLY A 79 5.33 -13.84 -10.24
N MET A 80 6.16 -12.79 -10.20
CA MET A 80 5.71 -11.44 -9.88
C MET A 80 4.71 -10.92 -10.93
N ALA A 81 3.78 -10.08 -10.49
CA ALA A 81 2.71 -9.49 -11.26
C ALA A 81 3.27 -8.65 -12.43
N THR A 82 2.77 -8.94 -13.64
CA THR A 82 3.24 -8.26 -14.87
C THR A 82 2.64 -6.86 -15.05
N ASP A 83 1.54 -6.60 -14.35
CA ASP A 83 0.79 -5.35 -14.30
C ASP A 83 1.12 -4.51 -13.04
N ALA A 84 2.16 -4.90 -12.29
CA ALA A 84 2.68 -4.14 -11.17
C ALA A 84 3.00 -2.68 -11.57
N VAL A 85 2.92 -1.78 -10.58
CA VAL A 85 3.21 -0.35 -10.78
C VAL A 85 4.57 -0.12 -11.44
N ARG A 86 4.61 0.86 -12.34
CA ARG A 86 5.80 1.23 -13.11
C ARG A 86 6.28 2.63 -12.72
N ASP A 87 7.57 2.88 -12.91
CA ASP A 87 8.11 4.22 -12.82
C ASP A 87 7.61 5.12 -13.97
N ARG A 88 7.92 6.42 -13.91
CA ARG A 88 7.51 7.38 -14.96
C ARG A 88 8.11 7.06 -16.34
N GLY A 89 9.18 6.26 -16.39
CA GLY A 89 9.79 5.77 -17.63
C GLY A 89 9.23 4.44 -18.12
N GLY A 90 8.20 3.88 -17.48
CA GLY A 90 7.58 2.60 -17.86
C GLY A 90 8.33 1.36 -17.38
N ARG A 91 9.37 1.50 -16.55
CA ARG A 91 10.15 0.38 -16.01
C ARG A 91 9.51 -0.15 -14.73
N HIS A 92 9.70 -1.44 -14.46
CA HIS A 92 9.37 -1.99 -13.14
C HIS A 92 10.28 -1.40 -12.07
N PHE A 93 9.76 -1.27 -10.86
CA PHE A 93 10.57 -0.96 -9.70
C PHE A 93 11.53 -2.12 -9.37
N PRO A 94 12.64 -1.87 -8.64
CA PRO A 94 13.56 -2.94 -8.27
C PRO A 94 12.87 -4.03 -7.44
N ALA A 95 12.93 -5.29 -7.88
CA ALA A 95 12.21 -6.42 -7.27
C ALA A 95 12.53 -6.67 -5.77
N HIS A 96 13.69 -6.19 -5.29
CA HIS A 96 14.11 -6.35 -3.90
C HIS A 96 13.67 -5.21 -2.98
N LEU A 97 12.99 -4.18 -3.51
CA LEU A 97 12.52 -3.00 -2.79
C LEU A 97 11.00 -2.96 -2.81
N ASP A 98 10.43 -2.36 -1.77
CA ASP A 98 8.98 -2.29 -1.61
C ASP A 98 8.45 -1.00 -2.21
N THR A 99 7.53 -1.13 -3.16
CA THR A 99 6.83 0.01 -3.76
C THR A 99 5.85 0.58 -2.76
N ARG A 100 5.86 1.90 -2.60
CA ARG A 100 4.89 2.64 -1.78
C ARG A 100 4.41 3.87 -2.50
N HIS A 101 3.35 4.49 -2.00
CA HIS A 101 2.86 5.73 -2.59
C HIS A 101 3.85 6.87 -2.32
N GLY A 102 4.14 7.65 -3.36
CA GLY A 102 5.02 8.83 -3.26
C GLY A 102 4.45 9.93 -2.37
N ASP A 103 3.21 9.75 -1.90
CA ASP A 103 2.56 10.67 -1.00
C ASP A 103 2.78 10.44 0.49
N GLN A 104 3.42 9.33 0.84
CA GLN A 104 3.78 8.97 2.22
C GLN A 104 5.20 9.48 2.53
N ASP A 105 5.38 10.16 3.66
CA ASP A 105 6.64 10.54 4.37
C ASP A 105 7.74 11.34 3.64
N TRP A 106 7.94 11.18 2.33
CA TRP A 106 9.19 11.54 1.63
C TRP A 106 9.11 12.81 0.77
N TRP A 107 7.91 13.35 0.53
CA TRP A 107 7.71 14.51 -0.38
C TRP A 107 7.32 15.81 0.34
N HIS A 108 7.85 16.05 1.55
CA HIS A 108 7.61 17.28 2.33
C HIS A 108 8.87 18.17 2.33
N GLY A 109 9.13 18.87 1.21
CA GLY A 109 10.23 19.84 1.14
C GLY A 109 9.94 20.93 0.10
N SER A 110 10.18 22.20 0.47
CA SER A 110 9.89 23.39 -0.35
C SER A 110 10.53 23.35 -1.74
N GLU A 111 11.77 22.84 -1.82
CA GLU A 111 12.56 22.72 -3.06
C GLU A 111 11.97 21.71 -4.07
N ARG A 112 11.06 20.84 -3.63
CA ARG A 112 10.53 19.71 -4.41
C ARG A 112 9.10 19.94 -4.93
N TYR A 113 8.44 21.04 -4.54
CA TYR A 113 7.13 21.43 -5.07
C TYR A 113 7.17 21.95 -6.51
N SER A 114 8.36 22.29 -7.02
CA SER A 114 8.57 22.65 -8.43
C SER A 114 8.51 21.44 -9.38
N ARG A 115 8.50 20.22 -8.85
CA ARG A 115 8.44 18.97 -9.61
C ARG A 115 7.10 18.28 -9.42
N THR A 116 6.61 17.63 -10.48
CA THR A 116 5.45 16.74 -10.39
C THR A 116 5.76 15.61 -9.40
N ARG A 117 4.91 15.46 -8.38
CA ARG A 117 5.03 14.40 -7.39
C ARG A 117 4.83 13.03 -8.06
N PRO A 118 5.74 12.06 -7.83
CA PRO A 118 5.54 10.71 -8.35
C PRO A 118 4.39 10.02 -7.61
N TRP A 119 3.64 9.17 -8.33
CA TRP A 119 2.55 8.40 -7.74
C TRP A 119 3.08 7.31 -6.80
N TYR A 120 4.18 6.66 -7.21
CA TYR A 120 4.84 5.60 -6.46
C TYR A 120 6.33 5.89 -6.31
N THR A 121 6.91 5.38 -5.22
CA THR A 121 8.33 5.47 -4.86
C THR A 121 8.74 4.22 -4.10
N TYR A 122 10.01 4.15 -3.71
CA TYR A 122 10.55 3.12 -2.82
C TYR A 122 11.66 3.73 -1.95
N ASP A 123 11.98 3.09 -0.83
CA ASP A 123 13.10 3.49 0.02
C ASP A 123 14.37 2.74 -0.36
N ARG A 124 15.47 3.49 -0.46
CA ARG A 124 16.80 2.92 -0.73
C ARG A 124 17.49 2.44 0.53
N ASP A 125 17.13 3.00 1.68
CA ASP A 125 17.65 2.57 2.97
C ASP A 125 17.07 1.21 3.34
N ARG A 126 17.92 0.18 3.24
CA ARG A 126 17.56 -1.18 3.56
C ARG A 126 17.28 -1.37 5.05
N GLY A 127 17.91 -0.61 5.94
CA GLY A 127 17.68 -0.72 7.38
C GLY A 127 16.30 -0.23 7.81
N ALA A 128 15.78 0.82 7.18
CA ALA A 128 14.40 1.27 7.39
C ALA A 128 13.38 0.26 6.83
N ARG A 129 13.63 -0.23 5.61
CA ARG A 129 12.81 -1.28 4.98
C ARG A 129 12.74 -2.56 5.82
N ASP A 130 13.89 -3.04 6.30
CA ASP A 130 13.94 -4.32 7.03
C ASP A 130 13.22 -4.24 8.39
N ARG A 131 13.26 -3.08 9.05
CA ARG A 131 12.43 -2.81 10.24
C ARG A 131 10.95 -2.89 9.91
N LEU A 132 10.51 -2.23 8.82
CA LEU A 132 9.12 -2.29 8.38
C LEU A 132 8.69 -3.73 8.05
N ARG A 133 9.54 -4.52 7.40
CA ARG A 133 9.27 -5.92 7.08
C ARG A 133 9.24 -6.82 8.31
N ALA A 134 9.98 -6.50 9.37
CA ALA A 134 9.90 -7.23 10.64
C ALA A 134 8.53 -7.01 11.33
N ASP A 135 7.99 -5.79 11.22
CA ASP A 135 6.72 -5.41 11.85
C ASP A 135 5.50 -5.83 11.03
N LEU A 136 5.55 -5.67 9.70
CA LEU A 136 4.41 -5.86 8.79
C LEU A 136 4.50 -7.11 7.90
N GLY A 137 5.65 -7.80 7.90
CA GLY A 137 5.96 -8.85 6.95
C GLY A 137 6.56 -8.32 5.64
N THR A 138 7.13 -9.22 4.84
CA THR A 138 7.59 -8.89 3.49
C THR A 138 6.40 -8.96 2.52
N PRO A 139 6.10 -7.89 1.77
CA PRO A 139 5.10 -7.96 0.72
C PRO A 139 5.43 -9.07 -0.28
N ALA A 140 4.43 -9.86 -0.65
CA ALA A 140 4.60 -10.93 -1.63
C ALA A 140 5.00 -10.39 -3.02
N ASP A 141 4.54 -9.19 -3.37
CA ASP A 141 4.73 -8.60 -4.68
C ASP A 141 4.63 -7.07 -4.66
N HIS A 142 4.97 -6.44 -5.79
CA HIS A 142 4.63 -5.06 -6.08
C HIS A 142 3.13 -4.93 -6.39
N GLN A 143 2.52 -3.91 -5.81
CA GLN A 143 1.09 -3.67 -5.97
C GLN A 143 0.74 -3.30 -7.43
N PRO A 144 -0.43 -3.72 -7.95
CA PRO A 144 -0.95 -3.20 -9.21
C PRO A 144 -1.48 -1.76 -9.02
N PRO A 145 -1.51 -0.94 -10.08
CA PRO A 145 -2.06 0.41 -10.00
C PRO A 145 -3.58 0.35 -9.76
N GLN A 146 -4.07 1.13 -8.79
CA GLN A 146 -5.49 1.22 -8.48
C GLN A 146 -6.09 2.57 -8.90
N PRO A 147 -7.38 2.61 -9.29
CA PRO A 147 -8.09 3.87 -9.47
C PRO A 147 -8.00 4.74 -8.21
N GLY A 148 -7.58 5.99 -8.37
CA GLY A 148 -7.44 6.93 -7.25
C GLY A 148 -6.09 6.91 -6.55
N ASP A 149 -5.10 6.15 -7.04
CA ASP A 149 -3.73 6.17 -6.52
C ASP A 149 -2.95 7.45 -6.83
N GLY A 150 -3.47 8.27 -7.75
CA GLY A 150 -2.92 9.58 -8.05
C GLY A 150 -2.81 10.44 -6.79
N PRO A 151 -1.68 11.13 -6.57
CA PRO A 151 -1.46 11.93 -5.36
C PRO A 151 -2.58 12.92 -5.05
N GLU A 152 -3.18 13.54 -6.07
CA GLU A 152 -4.31 14.48 -5.91
C GLU A 152 -5.59 13.76 -5.45
N ALA A 153 -5.87 12.58 -6.00
CA ALA A 153 -7.04 11.78 -5.62
C ALA A 153 -6.91 11.24 -4.20
N ARG A 154 -5.72 10.73 -3.83
CA ARG A 154 -5.41 10.31 -2.46
C ARG A 154 -5.46 11.47 -1.47
N ALA A 155 -4.95 12.64 -1.84
CA ALA A 155 -5.04 13.84 -1.02
C ALA A 155 -6.50 14.26 -0.75
N ARG A 156 -7.33 14.24 -1.80
CA ARG A 156 -8.78 14.50 -1.68
C ARG A 156 -9.46 13.50 -0.77
N SER A 157 -9.20 12.20 -0.95
CA SER A 157 -9.74 11.15 -0.10
C SER A 157 -9.39 11.34 1.38
N ARG A 158 -8.14 11.71 1.70
CA ARG A 158 -7.75 12.05 3.08
C ARG A 158 -8.46 13.28 3.62
N GLN A 159 -8.63 14.31 2.79
CA GLN A 159 -9.33 15.53 3.17
C GLN A 159 -10.81 15.25 3.48
N ASP A 160 -11.48 14.48 2.63
CA ASP A 160 -12.87 14.05 2.81
C ASP A 160 -13.03 13.20 4.08
N ALA A 161 -12.12 12.25 4.31
CA ALA A 161 -12.10 11.45 5.54
C ALA A 161 -11.90 12.31 6.79
N ALA A 162 -11.00 13.29 6.75
CA ALA A 162 -10.77 14.21 7.86
C ALA A 162 -11.98 15.12 8.12
N TRP A 163 -12.67 15.58 7.08
CA TRP A 163 -13.92 16.33 7.23
C TRP A 163 -15.04 15.47 7.81
N ALA A 164 -15.19 14.23 7.34
CA ALA A 164 -16.17 13.28 7.85
C ALA A 164 -15.91 12.95 9.33
N ALA A 165 -14.65 12.73 9.73
CA ALA A 165 -14.26 12.48 11.11
C ALA A 165 -14.61 13.66 12.02
N ARG A 166 -14.25 14.90 11.62
CA ARG A 166 -14.62 16.11 12.37
C ARG A 166 -16.13 16.30 12.45
N ALA A 167 -16.88 15.98 11.40
CA ALA A 167 -18.33 16.03 11.42
C ALA A 167 -18.94 14.99 12.37
N ALA A 168 -18.39 13.78 12.42
CA ALA A 168 -18.81 12.73 13.36
C ALA A 168 -18.50 13.11 14.81
N GLU A 169 -17.33 13.69 15.08
CA GLU A 169 -16.97 14.21 16.41
C GLU A 169 -17.91 15.33 16.85
N ARG A 170 -18.23 16.30 15.97
CA ARG A 170 -19.24 17.33 16.25
C ARG A 170 -20.61 16.73 16.57
N ARG A 171 -21.04 15.69 15.85
CA ARG A 171 -22.30 14.97 16.15
C ARG A 171 -22.26 14.30 17.53
N ARG A 172 -21.19 13.58 17.86
CA ARG A 172 -21.02 12.96 19.19
C ARG A 172 -21.06 13.99 20.31
N TRP A 173 -20.34 15.10 20.14
CA TRP A 173 -20.32 16.18 21.12
C TRP A 173 -21.69 16.84 21.29
N THR A 174 -22.41 17.08 20.19
CA THR A 174 -23.78 17.64 20.25
C THR A 174 -24.77 16.68 20.91
N GLU A 175 -24.72 15.38 20.61
CA GLU A 175 -25.53 14.34 21.28
C GLU A 175 -25.20 14.20 22.77
N GLU A 176 -23.92 14.25 23.14
CA GLU A 176 -23.47 14.22 24.54
C GLU A 176 -23.97 15.46 25.31
N ARG A 177 -23.87 16.65 24.70
CA ARG A 177 -24.43 17.87 25.28
C ARG A 177 -25.94 17.78 25.48
N ALA A 178 -26.67 17.29 24.48
CA ALA A 178 -28.11 17.09 24.59
C ALA A 178 -28.45 16.13 25.74
N ARG A 179 -27.73 15.00 25.87
CA ARG A 179 -27.87 14.06 26.99
C ARG A 179 -27.60 14.70 28.35
N ARG A 180 -26.65 15.63 28.43
CA ARG A 180 -26.32 16.38 29.65
C ARG A 180 -27.24 17.58 29.92
N GLY A 181 -28.30 17.78 29.12
CA GLY A 181 -29.25 18.87 29.32
C GLY A 181 -28.79 20.23 28.78
N PHE A 182 -27.83 20.26 27.86
CA PHE A 182 -27.37 21.47 27.16
C PHE A 182 -27.75 21.45 25.66
N PRO A 183 -29.05 21.41 25.29
CA PRO A 183 -29.46 21.40 23.89
C PRO A 183 -29.24 22.77 23.26
N GLY A 184 -28.16 22.92 22.49
CA GLY A 184 -27.90 24.10 21.66
C GLY A 184 -26.50 24.71 21.81
N VAL A 185 -26.14 25.54 20.83
CA VAL A 185 -25.13 26.58 21.03
C VAL A 185 -25.70 27.45 22.14
N TRP A 186 -24.97 27.64 23.23
CA TRP A 186 -25.36 28.65 24.21
C TRP A 186 -25.39 29.98 23.47
N ALA A 187 -26.59 30.44 23.13
CA ALA A 187 -26.82 31.81 22.70
C ALA A 187 -27.19 32.54 23.98
N PRO A 188 -26.29 33.33 24.58
CA PRO A 188 -26.71 34.24 25.63
C PRO A 188 -27.69 35.22 25.00
N THR A 189 -29.00 34.95 25.14
CA THR A 189 -30.01 36.00 24.98
C THR A 189 -29.91 36.87 26.22
N CYS A 190 -28.86 37.71 26.27
CA CYS A 190 -28.80 38.76 27.26
C CYS A 190 -29.74 39.87 26.81
N THR A 191 -30.69 40.22 27.68
CA THR A 191 -31.32 41.53 27.60
C THR A 191 -30.43 42.43 28.45
N CYS A 192 -29.41 43.02 27.81
CA CYS A 192 -28.52 43.93 28.52
C CYS A 192 -29.33 45.15 28.98
N PRO A 193 -29.21 45.57 30.25
CA PRO A 193 -29.72 46.86 30.67
C PRO A 193 -29.01 47.98 29.86
N PRO A 194 -29.63 49.16 29.72
CA PRO A 194 -28.96 50.33 29.17
C PRO A 194 -27.62 50.60 29.89
N GLY A 195 -26.55 50.93 29.15
CA GLY A 195 -25.21 51.20 29.69
C GLY A 195 -24.26 49.99 29.75
N CYS A 196 -24.66 48.83 29.24
CA CYS A 196 -23.76 47.67 29.12
C CYS A 196 -22.69 47.84 28.04
N ASP A 197 -22.99 48.60 26.99
CA ASP A 197 -22.07 49.01 25.93
C ASP A 197 -20.96 49.94 26.43
N ASP A 198 -21.27 50.77 27.44
CA ASP A 198 -20.29 51.64 28.09
C ASP A 198 -19.17 50.86 28.82
N LEU A 199 -19.36 49.56 29.11
CA LEU A 199 -18.33 48.70 29.70
C LEU A 199 -17.36 48.12 28.67
N LEU A 200 -17.77 48.05 27.40
CA LEU A 200 -16.87 47.66 26.30
C LEU A 200 -15.95 48.82 25.91
N PHE A 201 -16.39 50.07 26.16
CA PHE A 201 -15.65 51.30 25.87
C PHE A 201 -15.70 52.28 27.06
N PRO A 202 -15.05 51.95 28.19
CA PRO A 202 -15.20 52.69 29.42
C PRO A 202 -14.63 54.11 29.35
N SER A 203 -15.47 55.09 29.68
CA SER A 203 -15.06 56.50 29.86
C SER A 203 -14.47 56.78 31.25
N ALA A 204 -14.60 55.83 32.19
CA ALA A 204 -14.07 55.87 33.54
C ALA A 204 -13.53 54.49 33.97
N ALA A 205 -12.69 54.45 35.00
CA ALA A 205 -12.09 53.20 35.47
C ALA A 205 -13.17 52.21 35.97
N LEU A 206 -13.14 50.99 35.43
CA LEU A 206 -14.04 49.91 35.82
C LEU A 206 -13.67 49.34 37.19
N SER A 207 -14.66 48.87 37.94
CA SER A 207 -14.44 48.18 39.20
C SER A 207 -13.74 46.82 38.99
N ALA A 208 -13.16 46.26 40.05
CA ALA A 208 -12.54 44.92 39.98
C ALA A 208 -13.53 43.84 39.51
N ARG A 209 -14.81 43.96 39.88
CA ARG A 209 -15.88 43.06 39.45
C ARG A 209 -16.17 43.20 37.95
N GLN A 210 -16.29 44.43 37.45
CA GLN A 210 -16.52 44.74 36.03
C GLN A 210 -15.34 44.32 35.13
N ASN A 211 -14.10 44.35 35.65
CA ASN A 211 -12.93 43.83 34.94
C ASN A 211 -12.91 42.30 34.86
N ALA A 212 -13.46 41.60 35.87
CA ALA A 212 -13.52 40.14 35.89
C ALA A 212 -14.63 39.58 35.00
N VAL A 213 -15.82 40.17 35.07
CA VAL A 213 -16.96 39.87 34.19
C VAL A 213 -17.69 41.20 33.88
N PRO A 214 -17.63 41.73 32.64
CA PRO A 214 -18.13 43.07 32.32
C PRO A 214 -19.66 43.13 32.30
N HIS A 215 -20.24 43.40 33.48
CA HIS A 215 -21.67 43.63 33.69
C HIS A 215 -21.92 44.95 34.44
N VAL A 216 -23.03 45.62 34.10
CA VAL A 216 -23.56 46.73 34.92
C VAL A 216 -24.13 46.16 36.22
N ASP A 217 -24.10 46.94 37.30
CA ASP A 217 -24.42 46.44 38.65
C ASP A 217 -25.85 45.87 38.77
N ASP A 218 -26.78 46.31 37.92
CA ASP A 218 -28.18 45.84 37.86
C ASP A 218 -28.46 44.78 36.77
N CYS A 219 -27.45 44.06 36.24
CA CYS A 219 -27.72 43.01 35.24
C CYS A 219 -28.52 41.85 35.83
N GLY A 220 -29.74 41.60 35.31
CA GLY A 220 -30.53 40.41 35.62
C GLY A 220 -30.10 39.14 34.85
N CYS A 221 -29.01 39.23 34.09
CA CYS A 221 -28.46 38.11 33.34
C CYS A 221 -27.77 37.13 34.31
N ARG A 222 -28.21 35.87 34.37
CA ARG A 222 -27.55 34.83 35.20
C ARG A 222 -26.24 34.30 34.58
N CYS A 223 -25.47 35.18 33.98
CA CYS A 223 -24.22 34.87 33.29
C CYS A 223 -23.02 34.74 34.23
N ASP A 224 -23.24 34.93 35.54
CA ASP A 224 -22.27 34.82 36.65
C ASP A 224 -21.68 33.40 36.87
N VAL A 225 -21.86 32.49 35.91
CA VAL A 225 -21.33 31.12 36.00
C VAL A 225 -19.86 31.15 35.62
N SER A 226 -19.02 31.45 36.61
CA SER A 226 -17.58 31.17 36.61
C SER A 226 -17.29 29.67 36.59
#